data_AF-A0A436H7H2-F1
#
_entry.id   AF-A0A436H7H2-F1
#
_cell.length_a   1.000
_cell.length_b   1.000
_cell.length_c   1.000
_cell.angle_alpha   90.00
_cell.angle_beta   90.00
_cell.angle_gamma   90.00
#
_symmetry.space_group_name_H-M   'P 1'
#
loop_
_entity.id
_entity.type
_entity.pdbx_description
1 polymer ?
#
loop_
_entity_poly.entity_id
_entity_poly.type
_entity_poly.pdbx_seq_one_letter_code
_entity_poly.pdbx_strand_id
1 'polypeptide(L)' 'IYIAASLGWLWLVEGVRPDRWDLAGAALCLAGASVILLVPRGA' A
#
# COMPACT_ATOMS: atom_id res chain seq x y z
N ILE A 1 3.89 -1.74 1.94
CA ILE A 1 4.97 -0.72 1.78
C ILE A 1 5.48 -0.67 0.34
N TYR A 2 6.06 -1.75 -0.20
CA TYR A 2 6.51 -1.76 -1.61
C TYR A 2 5.42 -1.39 -2.63
N ILE A 3 4.19 -1.89 -2.45
CA ILE A 3 3.05 -1.54 -3.31
C ILE A 3 2.80 -0.01 -3.31
N ALA A 4 2.78 0.62 -2.14
CA ALA A 4 2.59 2.06 -2.03
C ALA A 4 3.77 2.85 -2.62
N ALA A 5 5.00 2.37 -2.43
CA ALA A 5 6.20 2.98 -3.00
C ALA A 5 6.23 2.89 -4.53
N SER A 6 5.84 1.75 -5.11
CA SER A 6 5.72 1.59 -6.57
C SER A 6 4.61 2.45 -7.17
N LEU A 7 3.43 2.55 -6.54
CA LEU A 7 2.37 3.48 -6.99
C LEU A 7 2.85 4.94 -6.93
N GLY A 8 3.52 5.31 -5.83
CA GLY A 8 4.08 6.65 -5.67
C GLY A 8 5.13 6.98 -6.73
N TRP A 9 5.98 6.02 -7.09
CA TRP A 9 6.97 6.15 -8.15
C TRP A 9 6.32 6.33 -9.52
N LEU A 10 5.35 5.47 -9.85
CA LEU A 10 4.58 5.56 -11.11
C LEU A 10 3.92 6.94 -11.25
N TRP A 11 3.43 7.50 -10.14
CA TRP A 11 2.80 8.81 -10.13
C TRP A 11 3.79 9.96 -10.24
N LEU A 12 4.87 9.95 -9.45
CA LEU A 12 5.82 11.05 -9.35
C LEU A 12 6.83 11.10 -10.50
N VAL A 13 7.25 9.94 -11.00
CA VAL A 13 8.33 9.82 -11.99
C VAL A 13 7.77 9.56 -13.38
N GLU A 14 6.75 8.70 -13.51
CA GLU A 14 6.16 8.35 -14.80
C GLU A 14 4.93 9.21 -15.14
N GLY A 15 4.40 9.98 -14.18
CA GLY A 15 3.24 10.86 -14.39
C GLY A 15 1.92 10.11 -14.56
N VAL A 16 1.90 8.79 -14.34
CA VAL A 16 0.71 7.95 -14.43
C VAL A 16 -0.11 8.16 -13.17
N ARG A 17 -1.30 8.74 -13.32
CA ARG A 17 -2.19 8.97 -12.17
C ARG A 17 -2.74 7.63 -11.69
N PRO A 18 -2.44 7.21 -10.44
CA PRO A 18 -2.97 5.98 -9.89
C PRO A 18 -4.49 6.08 -9.82
N ASP A 19 -5.17 5.05 -10.28
CA ASP A 19 -6.62 5.08 -10.34
C ASP A 19 -7.21 4.89 -8.94
N ARG A 20 -8.49 5.22 -8.79
CA ARG A 20 -9.23 5.09 -7.52
C ARG A 20 -9.14 3.67 -6.95
N TRP A 21 -9.12 2.69 -7.84
CA TRP A 21 -9.01 1.28 -7.52
C TRP A 21 -7.59 0.89 -7.06
N ASP A 22 -6.55 1.50 -7.61
CA ASP A 22 -5.17 1.28 -7.18
C ASP A 22 -4.97 1.80 -5.76
N LEU A 23 -5.52 2.98 -5.45
CA LEU A 23 -5.49 3.54 -4.10
C LEU A 23 -6.23 2.65 -3.09
N ALA A 24 -7.41 2.12 -3.47
CA ALA A 24 -8.18 1.21 -2.63
C ALA A 24 -7.43 -0.11 -2.37
N GLY A 25 -6.80 -0.69 -3.41
CA GLY A 25 -5.98 -1.89 -3.28
C GLY A 25 -4.73 -1.68 -2.42
N ALA A 26 -4.07 -0.52 -2.57
CA ALA A 26 -2.92 -0.15 -1.75
C ALA A 26 -3.32 0.03 -0.27
N ALA A 27 -4.46 0.67 0.00
CA ALA A 27 -5.00 0.83 1.35
C ALA A 27 -5.35 -0.52 1.99
N LEU A 28 -5.97 -1.43 1.23
CA LEU A 28 -6.30 -2.77 1.70
C LEU A 28 -5.03 -3.58 2.03
N CYS A 29 -4.01 -3.53 1.16
CA CYS A 29 -2.73 -4.20 1.41
C CYS A 29 -2.02 -3.66 2.66
N LEU A 30 -2.05 -2.34 2.87
CA LEU A 30 -1.48 -1.71 4.06
C LEU A 30 -2.24 -2.11 5.33
N ALA A 31 -3.57 -2.20 5.26
CA ALA A 31 -4.41 -2.68 6.36
C ALA A 31 -4.13 -4.16 6.69
N GLY A 32 -3.96 -5.02 5.68
CA GLY A 32 -3.56 -6.42 5.91
C GLY A 32 -2.17 -6.54 6.53
N ALA A 33 -1.22 -5.73 6.06
CA ALA A 33 0.13 -5.71 6.62
C ALA A 33 0.16 -5.19 8.06
N SER A 34 -0.65 -4.19 8.39
CA SER A 34 -0.75 -3.68 9.76
C SER A 34 -1.33 -4.74 10.70
N VAL A 35 -2.31 -5.53 10.25
CA VAL A 35 -2.78 -6.71 11.01
C VAL A 35 -1.61 -7.67 11.27
N ILE A 36 -0.82 -8.06 10.28
CA ILE A 36 0.31 -8.99 10.50
C ILE A 36 1.37 -8.42 11.45
N LEU A 37 1.65 -7.11 11.35
CA LEU A 37 2.66 -6.45 12.17
C LEU A 37 2.20 -6.22 13.61
N LEU A 38 0.93 -5.83 13.80
CA LEU A 38 0.34 -5.48 15.09
C LEU A 38 -0.34 -6.65 15.78
N VAL A 39 -0.49 -7.81 15.10
CA VAL A 39 -0.96 -9.03 15.74
C VAL A 39 -0.02 -9.35 16.90
N PRO A 40 -0.54 -9.40 18.15
CA PRO A 40 0.26 -9.71 19.31
C PRO A 40 0.69 -11.17 19.20
N ARG A 41 1.99 -11.40 19.08
CA ARG A 41 2.56 -12.75 18.85
C ARG A 41 2.71 -13.55 20.16
N GLY A 42 1.89 -13.25 21.16
CA GLY A 42 1.97 -13.78 22.51
C GLY A 42 2.96 -12.98 23.38
N ALA A 43 2.52 -12.69 24.61
CA ALA A 43 3.37 -12.46 25.76
C ALA A 43 3.44 -13.76 26.58
#